data_AF-A0A3S0R0M8-F1
#
_entry.id   AF-A0A3S0R0M8-F1
#
_cell.length_a   1.000
_cell.length_b   1.000
_cell.length_c   1.000
_cell.angle_alpha   90.00
_cell.angle_beta   90.00
_cell.angle_gamma   90.00
#
_symmetry.space_group_name_H-M   'P 1'
#
loop_
_entity.id
_entity.type
_entity.pdbx_description
1 polymer ?
#
loop_
_entity_poly.entity_id
_entity_poly.type
_entity_poly.pdbx_seq_one_letter_code
_entity_poly.pdbx_strand_id
1 'polypeptide(L)'
;MPQPLSEVSPEGKLTFSAGVLRNSPFAVDVAYVIALWAHIDGDLASILSRMLKTDIAVGTAMYLSLVSSGIQKSALKAAAKAALPEWQEILLRAILAVTEPLRAERNRFAHWAWGHCSEVSDAILLTHPKTIVEHNASFRQRVLELPDGRGVIRPMPIDDTNIMVYREVDFQRAIESAERARDLYRLFYANVADPSIPGPREQLLGDKDVRAKVDRLINTAGDDAREKLLFSVKISQ
;
A
#
# COMPACT_ATOMS: atom_id res chain seq x y z
N MET A 1 -3.80 -7.77 11.67
CA MET A 1 -2.37 -7.50 11.50
C MET A 1 -1.68 -8.83 11.74
N PRO A 2 -0.77 -9.23 10.85
CA PRO A 2 -0.03 -10.48 10.99
C PRO A 2 0.80 -10.44 12.28
N GLN A 3 1.01 -11.62 12.89
CA GLN A 3 1.81 -11.80 14.10
C GLN A 3 3.24 -12.22 13.72
N PRO A 4 4.26 -11.87 14.52
CA PRO A 4 5.60 -12.38 14.30
C PRO A 4 5.64 -13.89 14.55
N LEU A 5 6.46 -14.59 13.77
CA LEU A 5 6.60 -16.05 13.85
C LEU A 5 7.14 -16.48 15.22
N SER A 6 8.03 -15.69 15.82
CA SER A 6 8.59 -15.96 17.16
C SER A 6 7.53 -16.04 18.27
N GLU A 7 6.33 -15.47 18.07
CA GLU A 7 5.20 -15.60 18.99
C GLU A 7 4.31 -16.81 18.66
N VAL A 8 4.29 -17.23 17.39
CA VAL A 8 3.38 -18.28 16.88
C VAL A 8 4.03 -19.67 16.91
N SER A 9 5.29 -19.76 16.50
CA SER A 9 6.06 -21.01 16.41
C SER A 9 7.57 -20.70 16.50
N PRO A 10 8.12 -20.51 17.72
CA PRO A 10 9.52 -20.09 17.92
C PRO A 10 10.56 -21.09 17.37
N GLU A 11 10.23 -22.39 17.36
CA GLU A 11 11.11 -23.47 16.90
C GLU A 11 10.67 -24.03 15.54
N GLY A 12 9.87 -23.25 14.80
CA GLY A 12 9.30 -23.66 13.51
C GLY A 12 10.38 -23.88 12.44
N LYS A 13 10.21 -24.91 11.62
CA LYS A 13 11.17 -25.20 10.53
C LYS A 13 10.84 -24.36 9.30
N LEU A 14 11.79 -23.52 8.92
CA LEU A 14 11.56 -22.48 7.91
C LEU A 14 12.11 -22.85 6.54
N THR A 15 11.37 -22.50 5.51
CA THR A 15 11.81 -22.57 4.12
C THR A 15 11.39 -21.30 3.40
N PHE A 16 12.34 -20.61 2.75
CA PHE A 16 12.10 -19.42 1.94
C PHE A 16 12.39 -19.68 0.47
N SER A 17 11.44 -19.40 -0.40
CA SER A 17 11.58 -19.55 -1.85
C SER A 17 10.44 -18.85 -2.58
N ALA A 18 10.70 -18.35 -3.79
CA ALA A 18 9.64 -17.87 -4.68
C ALA A 18 8.58 -18.94 -4.98
N GLY A 19 8.97 -20.23 -4.92
CA GLY A 19 8.04 -21.35 -5.11
C GLY A 19 7.00 -21.51 -4.00
N VAL A 20 7.19 -20.88 -2.83
CA VAL A 20 6.22 -20.93 -1.73
C VAL A 20 4.90 -20.27 -2.15
N LEU A 21 4.96 -19.06 -2.71
CA LEU A 21 3.75 -18.37 -3.17
C LEU A 21 3.06 -19.15 -4.28
N ARG A 22 3.83 -19.74 -5.22
CA ARG A 22 3.28 -20.50 -6.36
C ARG A 22 2.32 -21.62 -5.92
N ASN A 23 2.61 -22.28 -4.79
CA ASN A 23 1.82 -23.40 -4.29
C ASN A 23 0.86 -22.98 -3.16
N SER A 24 0.79 -21.69 -2.84
CA SER A 24 -0.07 -21.17 -1.78
C SER A 24 -1.51 -20.99 -2.28
N PRO A 25 -2.53 -21.29 -1.45
CA PRO A 25 -3.92 -20.93 -1.77
C PRO A 25 -4.11 -19.40 -1.91
N PHE A 26 -3.22 -18.60 -1.34
CA PHE A 26 -3.31 -17.12 -1.34
C PHE A 26 -2.64 -16.48 -2.57
N ALA A 27 -2.10 -17.26 -3.50
CA ALA A 27 -1.40 -16.73 -4.68
C ALA A 27 -2.29 -15.81 -5.53
N VAL A 28 -3.56 -16.18 -5.70
CA VAL A 28 -4.54 -15.41 -6.46
C VAL A 28 -4.86 -14.09 -5.74
N ASP A 29 -5.05 -14.13 -4.43
CA ASP A 29 -5.35 -12.94 -3.61
C ASP A 29 -4.20 -11.94 -3.66
N VAL A 30 -2.96 -12.42 -3.54
CA VAL A 30 -1.76 -11.60 -3.66
C VAL A 30 -1.68 -10.93 -5.04
N ALA A 31 -1.90 -11.70 -6.11
CA ALA A 31 -1.89 -11.16 -7.47
C ALA A 31 -3.01 -10.12 -7.67
N TYR A 32 -4.19 -10.36 -7.11
CA TYR A 32 -5.33 -9.45 -7.18
C TYR A 32 -5.04 -8.13 -6.46
N VAL A 33 -4.47 -8.16 -5.25
CA VAL A 33 -4.04 -6.95 -4.53
C VAL A 33 -3.02 -6.14 -5.34
N ILE A 34 -2.01 -6.81 -5.90
CA ILE A 34 -0.99 -6.14 -6.75
C ILE A 34 -1.65 -5.49 -7.97
N ALA A 35 -2.56 -6.20 -8.64
CA ALA A 35 -3.28 -5.71 -9.81
C ALA A 35 -4.17 -4.49 -9.46
N LEU A 36 -4.90 -4.53 -8.34
CA LEU A 36 -5.70 -3.40 -7.86
C LEU A 36 -4.84 -2.14 -7.69
N TRP A 37 -3.64 -2.27 -7.13
CA TRP A 37 -2.73 -1.13 -6.98
C TRP A 37 -2.16 -0.62 -8.30
N ALA A 38 -1.95 -1.49 -9.30
CA ALA A 38 -1.59 -1.05 -10.64
C ALA A 38 -2.73 -0.26 -11.31
N HIS A 39 -3.98 -0.67 -11.10
CA HIS A 39 -5.14 0.11 -11.55
C HIS A 39 -5.25 1.46 -10.83
N ILE A 40 -5.01 1.50 -9.51
CA ILE A 40 -4.96 2.75 -8.74
C ILE A 40 -3.91 3.71 -9.32
N ASP A 41 -2.73 3.21 -9.71
CA ASP A 41 -1.69 4.04 -10.33
C ASP A 41 -2.18 4.67 -11.66
N GLY A 42 -2.99 3.94 -12.44
CA GLY A 42 -3.67 4.47 -13.63
C GLY A 42 -4.78 5.49 -13.32
N ASP A 43 -5.57 5.26 -12.26
CA ASP A 43 -6.59 6.21 -11.81
C ASP A 43 -5.95 7.53 -11.34
N LEU A 44 -4.82 7.45 -10.63
CA LEU A 44 -4.01 8.61 -10.23
C LEU A 44 -3.43 9.37 -11.43
N ALA A 45 -2.93 8.65 -12.45
CA ALA A 45 -2.48 9.25 -13.69
C ALA A 45 -3.61 10.01 -14.42
N SER A 46 -4.83 9.46 -14.39
CA SER A 46 -6.02 10.07 -14.97
C SER A 46 -6.46 11.33 -14.21
N ILE A 47 -6.39 11.29 -12.87
CA ILE A 47 -6.62 12.48 -12.02
C ILE A 47 -5.60 13.57 -12.34
N LEU A 48 -4.31 13.24 -12.47
CA LEU A 48 -3.29 14.21 -12.86
C LEU A 48 -3.58 14.82 -14.23
N SER A 49 -3.90 13.99 -15.22
CA SER A 49 -4.19 14.43 -16.58
C SER A 49 -5.34 15.44 -16.62
N ARG A 50 -6.38 15.23 -15.81
CA ARG A 50 -7.49 16.18 -15.64
C ARG A 50 -7.06 17.50 -15.03
N MET A 51 -6.27 17.48 -13.96
CA MET A 51 -5.75 18.71 -13.34
C MET A 51 -4.90 19.52 -14.33
N LEU A 52 -4.14 18.84 -15.18
CA LEU A 52 -3.32 19.47 -16.22
C LEU A 52 -4.12 19.91 -17.45
N LYS A 53 -5.40 19.54 -17.57
CA LYS A 53 -6.25 19.78 -18.75
C LYS A 53 -5.60 19.30 -20.05
N THR A 54 -4.91 18.17 -19.98
CA THR A 54 -4.18 17.58 -21.11
C THR A 54 -4.87 16.30 -21.59
N ASP A 55 -4.44 15.81 -22.76
CA ASP A 55 -4.81 14.48 -23.22
C ASP A 55 -4.37 13.41 -22.20
N ILE A 56 -5.22 12.40 -21.99
CA ILE A 56 -4.99 11.37 -20.97
C ILE A 56 -3.72 10.57 -21.25
N ALA A 57 -3.39 10.31 -22.52
CA ALA A 57 -2.16 9.59 -22.86
C ALA A 57 -0.92 10.40 -22.53
N VAL A 58 -0.95 11.72 -22.78
CA VAL A 58 0.15 12.65 -22.44
C VAL A 58 0.33 12.74 -20.92
N GLY A 59 -0.74 12.98 -20.18
CA GLY A 59 -0.66 13.09 -18.72
C GLY A 59 -0.27 11.77 -18.06
N THR A 60 -0.74 10.63 -18.60
CA THR A 60 -0.32 9.29 -18.15
C THR A 60 1.16 9.05 -18.40
N ALA A 61 1.67 9.36 -19.60
CA ALA A 61 3.08 9.22 -19.90
C ALA A 61 3.96 10.06 -18.96
N MET A 62 3.54 11.30 -18.67
CA MET A 62 4.22 12.15 -17.69
C MET A 62 4.20 11.54 -16.29
N TYR A 63 3.05 11.05 -15.82
CA TYR A 63 2.91 10.46 -14.49
C TYR A 63 3.78 9.20 -14.33
N LEU A 64 3.77 8.30 -15.32
CA LEU A 64 4.54 7.06 -15.30
C LEU A 64 6.05 7.31 -15.48
N SER A 65 6.45 8.45 -16.05
CA SER A 65 7.87 8.85 -16.08
C SER A 65 8.45 9.15 -14.70
N LEU A 66 7.60 9.40 -13.69
CA LEU A 66 8.00 9.64 -12.32
C LEU A 66 8.33 8.30 -11.64
N VAL A 67 9.62 8.03 -11.50
CA VAL A 67 10.18 6.71 -11.12
C VAL A 67 9.84 6.26 -9.69
N SER A 68 9.42 7.17 -8.80
CA SER A 68 9.05 6.82 -7.43
C SER A 68 7.65 7.31 -7.04
N SER A 69 6.98 6.53 -6.19
CA SER A 69 5.66 6.88 -5.64
C SER A 69 5.67 8.20 -4.88
N GLY A 70 6.78 8.53 -4.20
CA GLY A 70 6.96 9.80 -3.50
C GLY A 70 6.97 11.00 -4.45
N ILE A 71 7.62 10.87 -5.61
CA ILE A 71 7.64 11.92 -6.63
C ILE A 71 6.27 12.04 -7.29
N GLN A 72 5.64 10.92 -7.65
CA GLN A 72 4.26 10.88 -8.19
C GLN A 72 3.27 11.60 -7.28
N LYS A 73 3.33 11.33 -5.97
CA LYS A 73 2.49 11.97 -4.96
C LYS A 73 2.76 13.48 -4.83
N SER A 74 4.03 13.87 -4.86
CA SER A 74 4.42 15.28 -4.77
C SER A 74 3.92 16.06 -5.98
N ALA A 75 4.03 15.48 -7.18
CA ALA A 75 3.49 16.04 -8.42
C ALA A 75 1.95 16.17 -8.36
N LEU A 76 1.23 15.13 -7.90
CA LEU A 76 -0.22 15.17 -7.71
C LEU A 76 -0.65 16.31 -6.77
N LYS A 77 0.01 16.43 -5.61
CA LYS A 77 -0.29 17.50 -4.64
C LYS A 77 -0.02 18.89 -5.21
N ALA A 78 1.09 19.07 -5.93
CA ALA A 78 1.44 20.33 -6.55
C ALA A 78 0.43 20.72 -7.64
N ALA A 79 0.04 19.77 -8.50
CA ALA A 79 -0.97 19.97 -9.52
C ALA A 79 -2.33 20.30 -8.91
N ALA A 80 -2.74 19.58 -7.85
CA ALA A 80 -3.98 19.84 -7.13
C ALA A 80 -4.04 21.26 -6.56
N LYS A 81 -2.96 21.69 -5.90
CA LYS A 81 -2.86 23.05 -5.36
C LYS A 81 -2.96 24.14 -6.43
N ALA A 82 -2.48 23.86 -7.64
CA ALA A 82 -2.48 24.83 -8.75
C ALA A 82 -3.80 24.84 -9.54
N ALA A 83 -4.47 23.69 -9.67
CA ALA A 83 -5.56 23.51 -10.62
C ALA A 83 -6.95 23.32 -9.98
N LEU A 84 -7.02 22.82 -8.75
CA LEU A 84 -8.28 22.49 -8.09
C LEU A 84 -8.75 23.62 -7.16
N PRO A 85 -10.08 23.81 -7.01
CA PRO A 85 -10.65 24.54 -5.89
C PRO A 85 -10.15 23.99 -4.56
N GLU A 86 -10.01 24.87 -3.56
CA GLU A 86 -9.44 24.52 -2.25
C GLU A 86 -10.11 23.29 -1.60
N TRP A 87 -11.44 23.16 -1.71
CA TRP A 87 -12.15 22.01 -1.14
C TRP A 87 -11.80 20.67 -1.82
N GLN A 88 -11.54 20.66 -3.12
CA GLN A 88 -11.10 19.45 -3.84
C GLN A 88 -9.64 19.12 -3.53
N GLU A 89 -8.79 20.14 -3.36
CA GLU A 89 -7.40 19.97 -2.91
C GLU A 89 -7.34 19.31 -1.53
N ILE A 90 -8.14 19.81 -0.58
CA ILE A 90 -8.26 19.26 0.78
C ILE A 90 -8.75 17.81 0.71
N LEU A 91 -9.76 17.54 -0.11
CA LEU A 91 -10.33 16.20 -0.25
C LEU A 91 -9.30 15.21 -0.82
N LEU A 92 -8.53 15.59 -1.85
CA LEU A 92 -7.45 14.76 -2.38
C LEU A 92 -6.40 14.46 -1.30
N ARG A 93 -6.00 15.48 -0.52
CA ARG A 93 -5.04 15.29 0.57
C ARG A 93 -5.55 14.36 1.65
N ALA A 94 -6.83 14.44 1.98
CA ALA A 94 -7.48 13.52 2.90
C ALA A 94 -7.42 12.08 2.37
N ILE A 95 -7.82 11.86 1.12
CA ILE A 95 -7.79 10.53 0.47
C ILE A 95 -6.36 9.98 0.45
N LEU A 96 -5.38 10.77 -0.03
CA LEU A 96 -3.97 10.38 -0.04
C LEU A 96 -3.44 10.03 1.37
N ALA A 97 -3.96 10.64 2.43
CA ALA A 97 -3.56 10.34 3.80
C ALA A 97 -4.20 9.06 4.34
N VAL A 98 -5.39 8.67 3.84
CA VAL A 98 -6.09 7.43 4.19
C VAL A 98 -5.50 6.23 3.43
N THR A 99 -5.20 6.40 2.15
CA THR A 99 -4.79 5.30 1.27
C THR A 99 -3.29 4.98 1.34
N GLU A 100 -2.44 5.94 1.71
CA GLU A 100 -0.98 5.73 1.73
C GLU A 100 -0.55 4.56 2.64
N PRO A 101 -1.03 4.45 3.90
CA PRO A 101 -0.64 3.33 4.75
C PRO A 101 -1.08 1.97 4.17
N LEU A 102 -2.16 1.94 3.40
CA LEU A 102 -2.70 0.71 2.79
C LEU A 102 -1.78 0.16 1.68
N ARG A 103 -1.00 1.04 1.02
CA ARG A 103 -0.03 0.62 -0.02
C ARG A 103 1.13 -0.17 0.54
N ALA A 104 1.44 0.00 1.84
CA ALA A 104 2.55 -0.70 2.49
C ALA A 104 2.38 -2.22 2.41
N GLU A 105 1.15 -2.72 2.54
CA GLU A 105 0.86 -4.15 2.47
C GLU A 105 1.18 -4.72 1.10
N ARG A 106 0.72 -4.05 0.03
CA ARG A 106 1.08 -4.42 -1.34
C ARG A 106 2.59 -4.43 -1.55
N ASN A 107 3.31 -3.45 -1.00
CA ASN A 107 4.76 -3.39 -1.15
C ASN A 107 5.44 -4.59 -0.48
N ARG A 108 4.92 -5.05 0.67
CA ARG A 108 5.38 -6.31 1.28
C ARG A 108 5.12 -7.48 0.34
N PHE A 109 3.89 -7.64 -0.15
CA PHE A 109 3.57 -8.74 -1.08
C PHE A 109 4.44 -8.75 -2.34
N ALA A 110 4.75 -7.58 -2.89
CA ALA A 110 5.54 -7.49 -4.12
C ALA A 110 7.05 -7.68 -3.92
N HIS A 111 7.59 -7.29 -2.75
CA HIS A 111 9.04 -7.14 -2.57
C HIS A 111 9.65 -7.97 -1.44
N TRP A 112 8.85 -8.56 -0.56
CA TRP A 112 9.36 -9.38 0.53
C TRP A 112 9.53 -10.84 0.13
N ALA A 113 10.36 -11.55 0.89
CA ALA A 113 10.62 -12.96 0.67
C ALA A 113 9.47 -13.81 1.23
N TRP A 114 8.97 -14.72 0.40
CA TRP A 114 7.94 -15.68 0.77
C TRP A 114 8.54 -16.90 1.45
N GLY A 115 7.96 -17.29 2.57
CA GLY A 115 8.39 -18.44 3.36
C GLY A 115 7.24 -19.31 3.86
N HIS A 116 7.60 -20.47 4.36
CA HIS A 116 6.69 -21.44 4.94
C HIS A 116 7.29 -22.00 6.24
N CYS A 117 6.41 -22.32 7.18
CA CYS A 117 6.74 -23.03 8.42
C CYS A 117 5.92 -24.32 8.45
N SER A 118 6.56 -25.49 8.63
CA SER A 118 5.86 -26.77 8.64
C SER A 118 4.84 -26.91 9.78
N GLU A 119 5.10 -26.22 10.89
CA GLU A 119 4.28 -26.20 12.09
C GLU A 119 3.09 -25.24 11.96
N VAL A 120 3.07 -24.39 10.93
CA VAL A 120 2.02 -23.41 10.65
C VAL A 120 1.58 -23.52 9.18
N SER A 121 0.95 -24.66 8.86
CA SER A 121 0.66 -25.06 7.48
C SER A 121 -0.49 -24.30 6.81
N ASP A 122 -1.31 -23.59 7.59
CA ASP A 122 -2.42 -22.75 7.13
C ASP A 122 -2.02 -21.28 6.89
N ALA A 123 -0.71 -20.98 6.93
CA ALA A 123 -0.16 -19.65 6.72
C ALA A 123 0.93 -19.61 5.64
N ILE A 124 1.23 -18.39 5.20
CA ILE A 124 2.49 -18.07 4.52
C ILE A 124 3.25 -17.01 5.29
N LEU A 125 4.57 -17.10 5.22
CA LEU A 125 5.48 -16.18 5.90
C LEU A 125 5.95 -15.12 4.93
N LEU A 126 6.14 -13.91 5.45
CA LEU A 126 6.71 -12.78 4.73
C LEU A 126 7.78 -12.15 5.62
N THR A 127 8.97 -11.93 5.04
CA THR A 127 10.04 -11.20 5.73
C THR A 127 10.79 -10.28 4.79
N HIS A 128 11.40 -9.23 5.35
CA HIS A 128 12.17 -8.29 4.56
C HIS A 128 13.37 -9.01 3.88
N PRO A 129 13.69 -8.74 2.59
CA PRO A 129 14.76 -9.45 1.89
C PRO A 129 16.11 -9.39 2.58
N LYS A 130 16.37 -8.31 3.32
CA LYS A 130 17.56 -8.13 4.15
C LYS A 130 17.76 -9.31 5.14
N THR A 131 16.70 -9.79 5.78
CA THR A 131 16.75 -10.94 6.70
C THR A 131 17.29 -12.19 6.00
N ILE A 132 16.84 -12.44 4.77
CA ILE A 132 17.32 -13.57 3.94
C ILE A 132 18.77 -13.35 3.50
N VAL A 133 19.14 -12.13 3.11
CA VAL A 133 20.52 -11.81 2.71
C VAL A 133 21.49 -11.97 3.88
N GLU A 134 21.14 -11.52 5.07
CA GLU A 134 21.95 -11.65 6.29
C GLU A 134 22.12 -13.11 6.68
N HIS A 135 21.03 -13.89 6.67
CA HIS A 135 21.09 -15.32 6.91
C HIS A 135 22.00 -16.01 5.87
N ASN A 136 21.81 -15.75 4.57
CA ASN A 136 22.64 -16.30 3.50
C ASN A 136 24.11 -15.89 3.58
N ALA A 137 24.41 -14.66 4.01
CA ALA A 137 25.78 -14.18 4.20
C ALA A 137 26.49 -14.99 5.29
N SER A 138 25.78 -15.41 6.34
CA SER A 138 26.35 -16.25 7.40
C SER A 138 26.84 -17.63 6.91
N PHE A 139 26.23 -18.18 5.84
CA PHE A 139 26.72 -19.40 5.19
C PHE A 139 27.97 -19.18 4.32
N ARG A 140 28.35 -17.93 4.05
CA ARG A 140 29.49 -17.60 3.18
C ARG A 140 30.69 -17.10 3.97
N GLN A 141 30.51 -16.82 5.26
CA GLN A 141 31.56 -16.33 6.14
C GLN A 141 32.18 -17.50 6.91
N ARG A 142 33.51 -17.60 6.84
CA ARG A 142 34.30 -18.47 7.72
C ARG A 142 34.32 -17.83 9.10
N VAL A 143 33.82 -18.54 10.09
CA VAL A 143 33.73 -18.03 11.47
C VAL A 143 34.94 -18.45 12.30
N LEU A 144 35.63 -19.52 11.89
CA LEU A 144 36.84 -20.05 12.51
C LEU A 144 37.81 -20.56 11.43
N GLU A 145 39.10 -20.28 11.58
CA GLU A 145 40.16 -20.99 10.83
C GLU A 145 40.72 -22.12 11.70
N LEU A 146 40.78 -23.32 11.13
CA LEU A 146 41.37 -24.49 11.75
C LEU A 146 42.91 -24.45 11.64
N PRO A 147 43.64 -25.18 12.51
CA PRO A 147 45.10 -25.23 12.46
C PRO A 147 45.70 -25.69 11.12
N ASP A 148 44.90 -26.34 10.27
CA ASP A 148 45.28 -26.80 8.93
C ASP A 148 44.92 -25.79 7.80
N GLY A 149 44.48 -24.58 8.15
CA GLY A 149 44.13 -23.51 7.22
C GLY A 149 42.74 -23.62 6.59
N ARG A 150 41.95 -24.65 6.95
CA ARG A 150 40.54 -24.74 6.51
C ARG A 150 39.65 -23.84 7.36
N GLY A 151 38.67 -23.20 6.72
CA GLY A 151 37.65 -22.42 7.43
C GLY A 151 36.43 -23.26 7.78
N VAL A 152 35.89 -23.07 8.98
CA VAL A 152 34.58 -23.60 9.37
C VAL A 152 33.53 -22.51 9.20
N ILE A 153 32.51 -22.81 8.41
CA ILE A 153 31.31 -21.99 8.29
C ILE A 153 30.36 -22.40 9.40
N ARG A 154 29.92 -21.44 10.22
CA ARG A 154 28.86 -21.62 11.22
C ARG A 154 27.73 -20.65 10.88
N PRO A 155 26.69 -21.10 10.17
CA PRO A 155 25.57 -20.23 9.84
C PRO A 155 24.90 -19.73 11.12
N MET A 156 24.54 -18.45 11.12
CA MET A 156 23.75 -17.89 12.20
C MET A 156 22.28 -18.32 12.03
N PRO A 157 21.53 -18.52 13.12
CA PRO A 157 20.09 -18.68 13.02
C PRO A 157 19.50 -17.48 12.27
N ILE A 158 18.45 -17.72 11.50
CA ILE A 158 17.70 -16.63 10.88
C ILE A 158 17.01 -15.83 12.00
N ASP A 159 17.05 -14.50 11.89
CA ASP A 159 16.29 -13.63 12.78
C ASP A 159 14.79 -13.74 12.45
N ASP A 160 14.05 -14.41 13.33
CA ASP A 160 12.63 -14.71 13.19
C ASP A 160 11.71 -13.63 13.76
N THR A 161 12.27 -12.62 14.45
CA THR A 161 11.51 -11.53 15.07
C THR A 161 10.77 -10.67 14.05
N ASN A 162 11.26 -10.63 12.81
CA ASN A 162 10.71 -9.87 11.69
C ASN A 162 10.11 -10.77 10.59
N ILE A 163 9.85 -12.03 10.90
CA ILE A 163 9.13 -12.96 10.01
C ILE A 163 7.66 -12.92 10.40
N MET A 164 6.83 -12.41 9.49
CA MET A 164 5.40 -12.19 9.76
C MET A 164 4.57 -13.35 9.21
N VAL A 165 3.62 -13.85 10.02
CA VAL A 165 2.70 -14.93 9.67
C VAL A 165 1.41 -14.35 9.07
N TYR A 166 1.16 -14.61 7.79
CA TYR A 166 -0.05 -14.17 7.09
C TYR A 166 -1.04 -15.30 6.91
N ARG A 167 -2.28 -15.04 7.29
CA ARG A 167 -3.41 -15.95 7.15
C ARG A 167 -4.46 -15.37 6.21
N GLU A 168 -5.46 -16.18 5.89
CA GLU A 168 -6.59 -15.80 5.04
C GLU A 168 -7.19 -14.43 5.42
N VAL A 169 -7.42 -14.19 6.71
CA VAL A 169 -7.97 -12.93 7.21
C VAL A 169 -7.10 -11.70 6.89
N ASP A 170 -5.78 -11.86 6.78
CA ASP A 170 -4.88 -10.76 6.43
C ASP A 170 -4.92 -10.46 4.93
N PHE A 171 -5.09 -11.48 4.07
CA PHE A 171 -5.29 -11.30 2.64
C PHE A 171 -6.64 -10.66 2.32
N GLN A 172 -7.72 -11.13 2.96
CA GLN A 172 -9.05 -10.53 2.83
C GLN A 172 -9.02 -9.04 3.19
N ARG A 173 -8.41 -8.68 4.33
CA ARG A 173 -8.23 -7.28 4.73
C ARG A 173 -7.42 -6.48 3.73
N ALA A 174 -6.37 -7.08 3.14
CA ALA A 174 -5.55 -6.41 2.13
C ALA A 174 -6.34 -6.13 0.84
N ILE A 175 -7.19 -7.08 0.43
CA ILE A 175 -8.12 -6.92 -0.69
C ILE A 175 -9.11 -5.79 -0.41
N GLU A 176 -9.83 -5.86 0.72
CA GLU A 176 -10.81 -4.84 1.11
C GLU A 176 -10.18 -3.44 1.17
N SER A 177 -8.96 -3.35 1.69
CA SER A 177 -8.20 -2.10 1.76
C SER A 177 -7.84 -1.56 0.37
N ALA A 178 -7.41 -2.44 -0.56
CA ALA A 178 -7.07 -2.06 -1.92
C ALA A 178 -8.30 -1.67 -2.74
N GLU A 179 -9.41 -2.38 -2.60
CA GLU A 179 -10.70 -2.06 -3.24
C GLU A 179 -11.25 -0.73 -2.74
N ARG A 180 -11.24 -0.51 -1.43
CA ARG A 180 -11.61 0.78 -0.84
C ARG A 180 -10.73 1.91 -1.39
N ALA A 181 -9.41 1.72 -1.45
CA ALA A 181 -8.51 2.75 -2.00
C ALA A 181 -8.84 3.08 -3.46
N ARG A 182 -9.08 2.06 -4.28
CA ARG A 182 -9.52 2.22 -5.68
C ARG A 182 -10.81 3.02 -5.77
N ASP A 183 -11.81 2.66 -4.98
CA ASP A 183 -13.13 3.29 -5.02
C ASP A 183 -13.05 4.76 -4.59
N LEU A 184 -12.25 5.08 -3.56
CA LEU A 184 -11.98 6.47 -3.16
C LEU A 184 -11.35 7.29 -4.30
N TYR A 185 -10.36 6.75 -5.01
CA TYR A 185 -9.75 7.48 -6.14
C TYR A 185 -10.70 7.65 -7.32
N ARG A 186 -11.52 6.64 -7.62
CA ARG A 186 -12.51 6.72 -8.70
C ARG A 186 -13.64 7.70 -8.39
N LEU A 187 -14.13 7.73 -7.15
CA LEU A 187 -15.08 8.72 -6.70
C LEU A 187 -14.48 10.13 -6.77
N PHE A 188 -13.21 10.28 -6.39
CA PHE A 188 -12.52 11.57 -6.52
C PHE A 188 -12.36 11.99 -7.98
N TYR A 189 -11.97 11.07 -8.86
CA TYR A 189 -11.88 11.32 -10.30
C TYR A 189 -13.23 11.76 -10.89
N ALA A 190 -14.34 11.11 -10.49
CA ALA A 190 -15.68 11.50 -10.89
C ALA A 190 -16.06 12.89 -10.35
N ASN A 191 -15.70 13.19 -9.10
CA ASN A 191 -15.93 14.51 -8.50
C ASN A 191 -15.14 15.63 -9.19
N VAL A 192 -13.92 15.36 -9.65
CA VAL A 192 -13.14 16.31 -10.45
C VAL A 192 -13.70 16.43 -11.87
N ALA A 193 -14.26 15.36 -12.42
CA ALA A 193 -14.88 15.35 -13.75
C ALA A 193 -16.07 16.30 -13.84
N ASP A 194 -16.96 16.18 -12.86
CA ASP A 194 -18.20 16.93 -12.77
C ASP A 194 -18.52 17.23 -11.30
N PRO A 195 -18.02 18.37 -10.78
CA PRO A 195 -18.24 18.75 -9.39
C PRO A 195 -19.68 19.15 -9.10
N SER A 196 -20.54 19.29 -10.12
CA SER A 196 -21.95 19.63 -9.95
C SER A 196 -22.77 18.43 -9.47
N ILE A 197 -22.30 17.20 -9.72
CA ILE A 197 -22.94 15.97 -9.25
C ILE A 197 -22.54 15.72 -7.78
N PRO A 198 -23.48 15.80 -6.81
CA PRO A 198 -23.14 15.68 -5.40
C PRO A 198 -22.72 14.27 -4.97
N GLY A 199 -23.27 13.23 -5.63
CA GLY A 199 -23.14 11.83 -5.22
C GLY A 199 -21.70 11.37 -4.92
N PRO A 200 -20.72 11.58 -5.82
CA PRO A 200 -19.33 11.21 -5.53
C PRO A 200 -18.74 11.94 -4.32
N ARG A 201 -19.04 13.24 -4.15
CA ARG A 201 -18.57 14.02 -3.00
C ARG A 201 -19.18 13.52 -1.69
N GLU A 202 -20.48 13.26 -1.69
CA GLU A 202 -21.21 12.76 -0.53
C GLU A 202 -20.69 11.38 -0.11
N GLN A 203 -20.45 10.48 -1.05
CA GLN A 203 -19.86 9.18 -0.76
C GLN A 203 -18.44 9.30 -0.18
N LEU A 204 -17.60 10.17 -0.74
CA LEU A 204 -16.26 10.43 -0.19
C LEU A 204 -16.30 10.99 1.23
N LEU A 205 -17.24 11.90 1.52
CA LEU A 205 -17.38 12.51 2.84
C LEU A 205 -18.15 11.62 3.84
N GLY A 206 -18.86 10.61 3.35
CA GLY A 206 -19.48 9.54 4.16
C GLY A 206 -18.47 8.50 4.64
N ASP A 207 -17.30 8.39 4.00
CA ASP A 207 -16.20 7.57 4.51
C ASP A 207 -15.63 8.18 5.79
N LYS A 208 -15.66 7.40 6.88
CA LYS A 208 -15.30 7.87 8.23
C LYS A 208 -13.85 8.34 8.34
N ASP A 209 -12.91 7.66 7.69
CA ASP A 209 -11.49 8.04 7.78
C ASP A 209 -11.21 9.25 6.91
N VAL A 210 -11.81 9.32 5.72
CA VAL A 210 -11.72 10.52 4.86
C VAL A 210 -12.30 11.72 5.60
N ARG A 211 -13.49 11.58 6.20
CA ARG A 211 -14.11 12.64 7.01
C ARG A 211 -13.20 13.09 8.14
N ALA A 212 -12.66 12.15 8.92
CA ALA A 212 -11.75 12.47 10.01
C ALA A 212 -10.47 13.18 9.54
N LYS A 213 -9.97 12.90 8.33
CA LYS A 213 -8.84 13.63 7.74
C LYS A 213 -9.26 15.02 7.24
N VAL A 214 -10.42 15.15 6.60
CA VAL A 214 -10.98 16.44 6.15
C VAL A 214 -11.16 17.38 7.34
N ASP A 215 -11.79 16.93 8.42
CA ASP A 215 -12.06 17.74 9.62
C ASP A 215 -10.77 18.30 10.26
N ARG A 216 -9.65 17.58 10.14
CA ARG A 216 -8.33 18.08 10.60
C ARG A 216 -7.75 19.14 9.68
N LEU A 217 -8.04 19.07 8.39
CA LEU A 217 -7.48 19.95 7.36
C LEU A 217 -8.32 21.22 7.15
N ILE A 218 -9.60 21.19 7.50
CA ILE A 218 -10.57 22.27 7.23
C ILE A 218 -10.37 23.52 8.12
N ASN A 219 -9.64 23.39 9.23
CA ASN A 219 -9.44 24.46 10.21
C ASN A 219 -8.77 25.71 9.62
N THR A 220 -7.97 25.55 8.57
CA THR A 220 -7.29 26.66 7.88
C THR A 220 -7.93 27.03 6.54
N ALA A 221 -9.03 26.38 6.17
CA ALA A 221 -9.67 26.56 4.87
C ALA A 221 -10.54 27.83 4.82
N GLY A 222 -10.72 28.39 3.62
CA GLY A 222 -11.67 29.49 3.39
C GLY A 222 -13.13 29.08 3.60
N ASP A 223 -14.01 30.07 3.72
CA ASP A 223 -15.42 29.82 4.07
C ASP A 223 -16.18 29.01 3.01
N ASP A 224 -15.94 29.24 1.71
CA ASP A 224 -16.51 28.42 0.62
C ASP A 224 -16.07 26.96 0.73
N ALA A 225 -14.78 26.71 0.97
CA ALA A 225 -14.26 25.36 1.11
C ALA A 225 -14.86 24.64 2.33
N ARG A 226 -15.02 25.38 3.44
CA ARG A 226 -15.72 24.88 4.63
C ARG A 226 -17.15 24.49 4.33
N GLU A 227 -17.89 25.35 3.64
CA GLU A 227 -19.28 25.08 3.26
C GLU A 227 -19.40 23.79 2.45
N LYS A 228 -18.62 23.64 1.37
CA LYS A 228 -18.67 22.46 0.50
C LYS A 228 -18.29 21.15 1.22
N LEU A 229 -17.39 21.20 2.18
CA LEU A 229 -16.92 20.02 2.92
C LEU A 229 -17.84 19.68 4.11
N LEU A 230 -18.53 20.65 4.71
CA LEU A 230 -19.42 20.44 5.85
C LEU A 230 -20.85 20.05 5.43
N PHE A 231 -21.38 20.59 4.33
CA PHE A 231 -22.80 20.49 3.97
C PHE A 231 -23.28 19.09 3.53
N SER A 232 -22.35 18.16 3.29
CA SER A 232 -22.64 16.84 2.69
C SER A 232 -23.23 15.81 3.68
N VAL A 233 -23.67 16.21 4.88
CA VAL A 233 -24.15 15.30 5.95
C VAL A 233 -25.69 15.28 6.08
N LYS A 234 -26.44 15.85 5.14
CA LYS A 234 -27.92 15.91 5.23
C LYS A 234 -28.69 14.99 4.26
N ILE A 235 -28.34 13.71 4.14
CA ILE A 235 -29.15 12.66 3.47
C ILE A 235 -28.70 11.31 4.06
N SER A 236 -29.43 10.42 4.74
CA SER A 236 -30.83 10.26 5.20
C SER A 236 -30.80 9.48 6.53
N GLN A 237 -31.75 9.75 7.43
CA GLN A 237 -32.14 8.83 8.50
C GLN A 237 -32.93 7.65 7.94
#